data_AF-A0A821I3C5-F1
#
_entry.id   AF-A0A821I3C5-F1
#
_cell.length_a   1.000
_cell.length_b   1.000
_cell.length_c   1.000
_cell.angle_alpha   90.00
_cell.angle_beta   90.00
_cell.angle_gamma   90.00
#
_symmetry.space_group_name_H-M   'P 1'
#
loop_
_entity.id
_entity.type
_entity.pdbx_description
1 polymer ?
#
loop_
_entity_poly.entity_id
_entity_poly.type
_entity_poly.pdbx_seq_one_letter_code
_entity_poly.pdbx_strand_id
1 'polypeptide(L)'
;ALLPLALEGTSVGMTKATQALAKVAITTNPEIAFPGQRMLEIVRPIIKLLKIEHTALENFEALMALTNLASIGESVRKRILKEDGFSSIEQYMFEEHPMLRRAAVECMCNLVVQEEVMKYFTGENDRIKLLVLLCGENDELLIKATLGTLAVLSSLQADLEYIKDLNLEDVERNRLNNLDQDNRIIC
;
A
#
# COMPACT_ATOMS: atom_id res chain seq x y z
N ALA A 1 -5.06 -2.73 -26.05
CA ALA A 1 -5.86 -1.60 -26.59
C ALA A 1 -5.93 -0.42 -25.63
N LEU A 2 -6.19 -0.63 -24.32
CA LEU A 2 -6.32 0.49 -23.36
C LEU A 2 -5.00 1.17 -22.97
N LEU A 3 -3.87 0.46 -22.98
CA LEU A 3 -2.58 1.01 -22.54
C LEU A 3 -2.10 2.22 -23.36
N PRO A 4 -2.14 2.22 -24.70
CA PRO A 4 -1.84 3.43 -25.48
C PRO A 4 -2.73 4.62 -25.10
N LEU A 5 -4.03 4.39 -24.87
CA LEU A 5 -4.98 5.45 -24.49
C LEU A 5 -4.73 6.01 -23.08
N ALA A 6 -4.13 5.21 -22.20
CA ALA A 6 -3.74 5.63 -20.85
C ALA A 6 -2.43 6.45 -20.86
N LEU A 7 -1.61 6.31 -21.90
CA LEU A 7 -0.32 7.00 -22.04
C LEU A 7 -0.44 8.28 -22.89
N GLU A 8 -1.30 8.26 -23.91
CA GLU A 8 -1.43 9.32 -24.90
C GLU A 8 -2.90 9.65 -25.15
N GLY A 9 -3.26 10.93 -25.04
CA GLY A 9 -4.62 11.40 -25.31
C GLY A 9 -4.98 12.67 -24.56
N THR A 10 -6.28 12.97 -24.52
CA THR A 10 -6.81 14.03 -23.65
C THR A 10 -6.73 13.62 -22.18
N SER A 11 -6.68 14.58 -21.25
CA SER A 11 -6.64 14.29 -19.81
C SER A 11 -7.77 13.34 -19.39
N VAL A 12 -9.00 13.63 -19.80
CA VAL A 12 -10.18 12.81 -19.53
C VAL A 12 -10.06 11.41 -20.13
N GLY A 13 -9.58 11.31 -21.38
CA GLY A 13 -9.39 10.03 -22.05
C GLY A 13 -8.37 9.15 -21.32
N MET A 14 -7.23 9.73 -20.93
CA MET A 14 -6.18 9.04 -20.18
C MET A 14 -6.68 8.58 -18.80
N THR A 15 -7.40 9.43 -18.06
CA THR A 15 -7.98 9.07 -16.76
C THR A 15 -8.95 7.91 -16.89
N LYS A 16 -9.88 7.94 -17.86
CA LYS A 16 -10.86 6.84 -18.04
C LYS A 16 -10.23 5.55 -18.55
N ALA A 17 -9.23 5.63 -19.43
CA ALA A 17 -8.47 4.45 -19.86
C ALA A 17 -7.69 3.83 -18.71
N THR A 18 -7.04 4.66 -17.88
CA THR A 18 -6.30 4.23 -16.69
C THR A 18 -7.21 3.61 -15.65
N GLN A 19 -8.36 4.23 -15.37
CA GLN A 19 -9.37 3.70 -14.47
C GLN A 19 -9.89 2.32 -14.95
N ALA A 20 -10.11 2.16 -16.25
CA ALA A 20 -10.48 0.86 -16.82
C ALA A 20 -9.37 -0.20 -16.65
N LEU A 21 -8.09 0.18 -16.82
CA LEU A 21 -6.95 -0.70 -16.54
C LEU A 21 -6.89 -1.09 -15.07
N ALA A 22 -7.12 -0.14 -14.15
CA ALA A 22 -7.15 -0.40 -12.72
C ALA A 22 -8.23 -1.43 -12.36
N LYS A 23 -9.45 -1.27 -12.90
CA LYS A 23 -10.54 -2.25 -12.72
C LYS A 23 -10.16 -3.66 -13.17
N VAL A 24 -9.52 -3.78 -14.33
CA VAL A 24 -9.04 -5.08 -14.82
C VAL A 24 -8.01 -5.69 -13.87
N ALA A 25 -7.05 -4.89 -13.39
CA ALA A 25 -6.04 -5.34 -12.42
C ALA A 25 -6.63 -5.75 -11.06
N ILE A 26 -7.76 -5.16 -10.66
CA ILE A 26 -8.49 -5.54 -9.45
C ILE A 26 -9.16 -6.91 -9.63
N THR A 27 -9.87 -7.11 -10.74
CA THR A 27 -10.78 -8.27 -10.90
C THR A 27 -10.17 -9.48 -11.59
N THR A 28 -8.99 -9.34 -12.22
CA THR A 28 -8.35 -10.40 -13.00
C THR A 28 -6.90 -10.54 -12.58
N ASN A 29 -6.37 -11.77 -12.53
CA ASN A 29 -4.96 -12.01 -12.25
C ASN A 29 -4.08 -11.15 -13.19
N PRO A 30 -3.28 -10.19 -12.65
CA PRO A 30 -2.45 -9.31 -13.45
C PRO A 30 -1.45 -10.03 -14.37
N GLU A 31 -0.95 -11.21 -14.00
CA GLU A 31 -0.05 -12.01 -14.84
C GLU A 31 -0.71 -12.48 -16.13
N ILE A 32 -2.02 -12.73 -16.09
CA ILE A 32 -2.83 -13.14 -17.24
C ILE A 32 -3.31 -11.91 -18.02
N ALA A 33 -3.78 -10.88 -17.32
CA ALA A 33 -4.33 -9.68 -17.94
C ALA A 33 -3.26 -8.81 -18.64
N PHE A 34 -2.05 -8.76 -18.08
CA PHE A 34 -0.96 -7.90 -18.53
C PHE A 34 0.37 -8.67 -18.65
N PRO A 35 0.47 -9.63 -19.58
CA PRO A 35 1.63 -10.51 -19.64
C PRO A 35 2.92 -9.76 -20.00
N GLY A 36 4.02 -10.14 -19.34
CA GLY A 36 5.37 -9.65 -19.60
C GLY A 36 5.55 -8.17 -19.26
N GLN A 37 6.17 -7.40 -20.17
CA GLN A 37 6.50 -5.99 -19.95
C GLN A 37 5.28 -5.09 -19.74
N ARG A 38 4.11 -5.49 -20.24
CA ARG A 38 2.86 -4.70 -20.11
C ARG A 38 2.49 -4.47 -18.65
N MET A 39 2.79 -5.41 -17.75
CA MET A 39 2.56 -5.24 -16.33
C MET A 39 3.32 -4.06 -15.74
N LEU A 40 4.56 -3.83 -16.20
CA LEU A 40 5.39 -2.72 -15.74
C LEU A 40 4.96 -1.39 -16.40
N GLU A 41 4.46 -1.44 -17.63
CA GLU A 41 4.00 -0.26 -18.36
C GLU A 41 2.71 0.35 -17.78
N ILE A 42 1.82 -0.46 -17.18
CA ILE A 42 0.58 0.02 -16.55
C ILE A 42 0.80 0.69 -15.20
N VAL A 43 1.94 0.46 -14.53
CA VAL A 43 2.24 1.01 -13.20
C VAL A 43 2.20 2.53 -13.19
N ARG A 44 2.88 3.16 -14.16
CA ARG A 44 3.00 4.62 -14.22
C ARG A 44 1.64 5.31 -14.43
N PRO A 45 0.78 4.91 -15.39
CA PRO A 45 -0.58 5.41 -15.47
C PRO A 45 -1.35 5.26 -14.16
N ILE A 46 -1.32 4.09 -13.51
CA ILE A 46 -2.09 3.84 -12.30
C ILE A 46 -1.61 4.74 -11.14
N ILE A 47 -0.31 4.96 -10.97
CA ILE A 47 0.20 5.91 -9.97
C ILE A 47 -0.26 7.34 -10.27
N LYS A 48 -0.30 7.77 -11.54
CA LYS A 48 -0.84 9.09 -11.90
C LYS A 48 -2.32 9.26 -11.51
N LEU A 49 -3.07 8.16 -11.45
CA LEU A 49 -4.47 8.18 -11.00
C LEU A 49 -4.60 8.45 -9.49
N LEU A 50 -3.50 8.44 -8.72
CA LEU A 50 -3.45 8.80 -7.29
C LEU A 50 -3.32 10.31 -7.01
N LYS A 51 -3.35 11.16 -8.02
CA LYS A 51 -3.33 12.60 -7.80
C LYS A 51 -4.65 13.10 -7.17
N ILE A 52 -4.54 14.10 -6.32
CA ILE A 52 -5.65 14.75 -5.61
C ILE A 52 -6.71 15.39 -6.53
N GLU A 53 -6.36 15.63 -7.81
CA GLU A 53 -7.29 16.15 -8.81
C GLU A 53 -8.33 15.12 -9.30
N HIS A 54 -8.09 13.84 -9.01
CA HIS A 54 -9.00 12.75 -9.36
C HIS A 54 -10.01 12.49 -8.25
N THR A 55 -11.08 11.77 -8.60
CA THR A 55 -12.13 11.44 -7.65
C THR A 55 -11.64 10.38 -6.64
N ALA A 56 -12.23 10.37 -5.44
CA ALA A 56 -11.93 9.36 -4.43
C ALA A 56 -12.12 7.92 -4.95
N LEU A 57 -13.11 7.69 -5.84
CA LEU A 57 -13.31 6.39 -6.48
C LEU A 57 -12.14 6.01 -7.40
N GLU A 58 -11.66 6.95 -8.20
CA GLU A 58 -10.50 6.73 -9.09
C GLU A 58 -9.23 6.45 -8.28
N ASN A 59 -8.99 7.18 -7.19
CA ASN A 59 -7.86 6.92 -6.29
C ASN A 59 -7.99 5.56 -5.60
N PHE A 60 -9.19 5.21 -5.13
CA PHE A 60 -9.45 3.92 -4.48
C PHE A 60 -9.18 2.75 -5.44
N GLU A 61 -9.69 2.82 -6.68
CA GLU A 61 -9.42 1.80 -7.69
C GLU A 61 -7.94 1.72 -8.07
N ALA A 62 -7.23 2.85 -8.07
CA ALA A 62 -5.78 2.86 -8.28
C ALA A 62 -5.01 2.16 -7.15
N LEU A 63 -5.35 2.43 -5.88
CA LEU A 63 -4.73 1.79 -4.72
C LEU A 63 -4.99 0.28 -4.70
N MET A 64 -6.23 -0.14 -4.98
CA MET A 64 -6.59 -1.56 -5.06
C MET A 64 -5.83 -2.27 -6.20
N ALA A 65 -5.70 -1.61 -7.36
CA ALA A 65 -4.91 -2.14 -8.46
C ALA A 65 -3.42 -2.25 -8.12
N LEU A 66 -2.83 -1.23 -7.49
CA LEU A 66 -1.42 -1.26 -7.06
C LEU A 66 -1.17 -2.31 -5.99
N THR A 67 -2.13 -2.54 -5.09
CA THR A 67 -2.07 -3.61 -4.08
C THR A 67 -1.90 -4.98 -4.76
N ASN A 68 -2.76 -5.28 -5.75
CA ASN A 68 -2.68 -6.51 -6.54
C ASN A 68 -1.40 -6.60 -7.39
N LEU A 69 -0.88 -5.48 -7.90
CA LEU A 69 0.35 -5.47 -8.68
C LEU A 69 1.59 -5.68 -7.79
N ALA A 70 1.63 -5.06 -6.61
CA ALA A 70 2.74 -5.18 -5.67
C ALA A 70 2.90 -6.60 -5.11
N SER A 71 1.81 -7.38 -5.05
CA SER A 71 1.83 -8.78 -4.59
C SER A 71 2.42 -9.76 -5.61
N ILE A 72 2.51 -9.39 -6.90
CA ILE A 72 3.02 -10.29 -7.95
C ILE A 72 4.51 -10.59 -7.77
N GLY A 73 5.35 -9.56 -7.54
CA GLY A 73 6.79 -9.79 -7.47
C GLY A 73 7.65 -8.54 -7.35
N GLU A 74 8.93 -8.79 -7.10
CA GLU A 74 9.94 -7.74 -6.83
C GLU A 74 10.09 -6.74 -8.00
N SER A 75 10.03 -7.22 -9.24
CA SER A 75 10.16 -6.37 -10.44
C SER A 75 9.06 -5.30 -10.50
N VAL A 76 7.83 -5.65 -10.15
CA VAL A 76 6.69 -4.74 -10.14
C VAL A 76 6.81 -3.75 -9.00
N ARG A 77 7.17 -4.21 -7.79
CA ARG A 77 7.41 -3.33 -6.64
C ARG A 77 8.51 -2.31 -6.94
N LYS A 78 9.65 -2.73 -7.48
CA LYS A 78 10.71 -1.81 -7.93
C LYS A 78 10.22 -0.81 -8.96
N ARG A 79 9.31 -1.21 -9.87
CA ARG A 79 8.72 -0.28 -10.83
C ARG A 79 7.80 0.73 -10.15
N ILE A 80 7.01 0.33 -9.15
CA ILE A 80 6.19 1.24 -8.35
C ILE A 80 7.07 2.29 -7.67
N LEU A 81 8.18 1.89 -7.05
CA LEU A 81 9.10 2.80 -6.38
C LEU A 81 9.76 3.78 -7.35
N LYS A 82 10.20 3.31 -8.52
CA LYS A 82 10.82 4.15 -9.56
C LYS A 82 9.90 5.22 -10.15
N GLU A 83 8.59 5.08 -10.00
CA GLU A 83 7.58 6.01 -10.53
C GLU A 83 6.97 6.86 -9.40
N ASP A 84 7.71 7.09 -8.31
CA ASP A 84 7.30 7.86 -7.12
C ASP A 84 6.03 7.30 -6.44
N GLY A 85 5.80 5.99 -6.58
CA GLY A 85 4.64 5.31 -6.03
C GLY A 85 4.63 5.27 -4.51
N PHE A 86 5.79 5.19 -3.85
CA PHE A 86 5.87 5.16 -2.38
C PHE A 86 5.20 6.39 -1.75
N SER A 87 5.67 7.59 -2.10
CA SER A 87 5.12 8.84 -1.57
C SER A 87 3.65 9.03 -1.97
N SER A 88 3.29 8.61 -3.19
CA SER A 88 1.92 8.70 -3.70
C SER A 88 0.94 7.77 -2.98
N ILE A 89 1.40 6.64 -2.44
CA ILE A 89 0.59 5.71 -1.63
C ILE A 89 0.60 6.17 -0.17
N GLU A 90 1.77 6.57 0.34
CA GLU A 90 1.96 7.03 1.71
C GLU A 90 1.00 8.17 2.09
N GLN A 91 0.80 9.16 1.22
CA GLN A 91 -0.14 10.26 1.49
C GLN A 91 -1.56 9.76 1.86
N TYR A 92 -2.01 8.65 1.28
CA TYR A 92 -3.34 8.10 1.57
C TYR A 92 -3.39 7.32 2.89
N MET A 93 -2.25 6.93 3.47
CA MET A 93 -2.23 6.35 4.83
C MET A 93 -2.62 7.40 5.90
N PHE A 94 -2.44 8.68 5.59
CA PHE A 94 -2.84 9.80 6.46
C PHE A 94 -4.25 10.31 6.19
N GLU A 95 -4.94 9.80 5.18
CA GLU A 95 -6.27 10.28 4.82
C GLU A 95 -7.36 9.88 5.81
N GLU A 96 -8.38 10.72 5.96
CA GLU A 96 -9.52 10.42 6.84
C GLU A 96 -10.47 9.39 6.24
N HIS A 97 -10.54 9.31 4.91
CA HIS A 97 -11.45 8.41 4.21
C HIS A 97 -11.10 6.93 4.48
N PRO A 98 -11.93 6.16 5.21
CA PRO A 98 -11.54 4.85 5.73
C PRO A 98 -11.11 3.85 4.64
N MET A 99 -11.82 3.83 3.51
CA MET A 99 -11.48 2.90 2.42
C MET A 99 -10.17 3.26 1.70
N LEU A 100 -9.85 4.56 1.58
CA LEU A 100 -8.60 4.99 0.94
C LEU A 100 -7.42 4.69 1.85
N ARG A 101 -7.56 5.01 3.15
CA ARG A 101 -6.57 4.69 4.17
C ARG A 101 -6.29 3.19 4.24
N ARG A 102 -7.33 2.36 4.27
CA ARG A 102 -7.19 0.90 4.25
C ARG A 102 -6.46 0.42 3.00
N ALA A 103 -6.91 0.82 1.82
CA ALA A 103 -6.28 0.38 0.56
C ALA A 103 -4.82 0.83 0.44
N ALA A 104 -4.48 2.00 0.99
CA ALA A 104 -3.10 2.49 1.04
C ALA A 104 -2.21 1.64 1.95
N VAL A 105 -2.70 1.31 3.15
CA VAL A 105 -1.96 0.46 4.11
C VAL A 105 -1.83 -0.98 3.58
N GLU A 106 -2.87 -1.53 2.96
CA GLU A 106 -2.82 -2.83 2.27
C GLU A 106 -1.77 -2.83 1.15
N CYS A 107 -1.74 -1.78 0.33
CA CYS A 107 -0.72 -1.63 -0.70
C CYS A 107 0.69 -1.52 -0.10
N MET A 108 0.84 -0.75 0.99
CA MET A 108 2.11 -0.55 1.68
C MET A 108 2.62 -1.85 2.31
N CYS A 109 1.73 -2.69 2.85
CA CYS A 109 2.05 -4.02 3.36
C CYS A 109 2.70 -4.91 2.29
N ASN A 110 2.27 -4.80 1.03
CA ASN A 110 2.91 -5.51 -0.07
C ASN A 110 4.24 -4.88 -0.50
N LEU A 111 4.45 -3.58 -0.28
CA LEU A 111 5.67 -2.87 -0.65
C LEU A 111 6.79 -3.00 0.39
N VAL A 112 6.44 -3.11 1.67
CA VAL A 112 7.40 -3.11 2.79
C VAL A 112 8.36 -4.31 2.78
N VAL A 113 8.07 -5.34 1.99
CA VAL A 113 9.00 -6.45 1.71
C VAL A 113 10.21 -6.02 0.85
N GLN A 114 10.24 -4.80 0.31
CA GLN A 114 11.40 -4.23 -0.38
C GLN A 114 12.32 -3.51 0.60
N GLU A 115 13.63 -3.83 0.55
CA GLU A 115 14.63 -3.21 1.43
C GLU A 115 14.65 -1.68 1.39
N GLU A 116 14.43 -1.11 0.21
CA GLU A 116 14.36 0.35 0.04
C GLU A 116 13.19 0.95 0.84
N VAL A 117 12.03 0.30 0.82
CA VAL A 117 10.84 0.74 1.57
C VAL A 117 11.06 0.60 3.07
N MET A 118 11.67 -0.51 3.51
CA MET A 118 11.99 -0.69 4.93
C MET A 118 12.88 0.43 5.46
N LYS A 119 13.90 0.84 4.70
CA LYS A 119 14.77 1.96 5.07
C LYS A 119 14.01 3.27 5.22
N TYR A 120 12.94 3.48 4.44
CA TYR A 120 12.08 4.65 4.63
C TYR A 120 11.33 4.60 5.96
N PHE A 121 10.90 3.43 6.43
CA PHE A 121 10.24 3.28 7.74
C PHE A 121 11.21 3.39 8.91
N THR A 122 12.44 2.88 8.79
CA THR A 122 13.42 2.87 9.89
C THR A 122 14.25 4.15 9.99
N GLY A 123 14.04 5.13 9.12
CA GLY A 123 14.64 6.45 9.22
C GLY A 123 14.05 7.30 10.34
N GLU A 124 14.54 8.53 10.49
CA GLU A 124 13.97 9.51 11.43
C GLU A 124 12.65 10.07 10.86
N ASN A 125 11.53 9.48 11.27
CA ASN A 125 10.17 9.88 10.88
C ASN A 125 9.11 9.25 11.80
N ASP A 126 7.84 9.60 11.59
CA ASP A 126 6.70 9.12 12.38
C ASP A 126 5.94 7.94 11.73
N ARG A 127 6.49 7.29 10.70
CA ARG A 127 5.77 6.23 9.95
C ARG A 127 5.43 5.01 10.81
N ILE A 128 6.37 4.58 11.66
CA ILE A 128 6.10 3.48 12.61
C ILE A 128 5.05 3.91 13.63
N LYS A 129 5.10 5.15 14.12
CA LYS A 129 4.09 5.68 15.05
C LYS A 129 2.70 5.66 14.42
N LEU A 130 2.58 6.10 13.16
CA LEU A 130 1.33 6.02 12.41
C LEU A 130 0.81 4.58 12.36
N LEU A 131 1.65 3.61 11.99
CA LEU A 131 1.24 2.20 11.98
C LEU A 131 0.75 1.74 13.36
N VAL A 132 1.45 2.09 14.44
CA VAL A 132 1.00 1.68 15.77
C VAL A 132 -0.36 2.32 16.13
N LEU A 133 -0.58 3.60 15.80
CA LEU A 133 -1.88 4.26 15.99
C LEU A 133 -3.01 3.57 15.21
N LEU A 134 -2.72 3.10 13.98
CA LEU A 134 -3.70 2.38 13.16
C LEU A 134 -4.10 1.02 13.75
N CYS A 135 -3.31 0.45 14.67
CA CYS A 135 -3.73 -0.74 15.44
C CYS A 135 -4.84 -0.43 16.47
N GLY A 136 -5.00 0.85 16.85
CA GLY A 136 -6.04 1.31 17.79
C GLY A 136 -7.41 1.51 17.16
N GLU A 137 -7.48 1.56 15.82
CA GLU A 137 -8.71 1.77 15.04
C GLU A 137 -9.73 0.63 15.20
N ASN A 138 -10.97 0.86 14.76
CA ASN A 138 -12.04 -0.15 14.82
C ASN A 138 -12.18 -0.97 13.52
N ASP A 139 -11.43 -0.62 12.48
CA ASP A 139 -11.47 -1.30 11.18
C ASP A 139 -10.56 -2.53 11.19
N GLU A 140 -11.16 -3.71 11.33
CA GLU A 140 -10.41 -4.99 11.41
C GLU A 140 -9.48 -5.24 10.23
N LEU A 141 -9.87 -4.83 9.02
CA LEU A 141 -9.05 -5.04 7.83
C LEU A 141 -7.86 -4.09 7.80
N LEU A 142 -8.06 -2.83 8.21
CA LEU A 142 -6.98 -1.87 8.41
C LEU A 142 -6.00 -2.36 9.48
N ILE A 143 -6.50 -2.82 10.63
CA ILE A 143 -5.68 -3.37 11.70
C ILE A 143 -4.86 -4.55 11.19
N LYS A 144 -5.48 -5.48 10.46
CA LYS A 144 -4.78 -6.64 9.89
C LYS A 144 -3.65 -6.22 8.93
N ALA A 145 -3.91 -5.30 8.00
CA ALA A 145 -2.90 -4.81 7.07
C ALA A 145 -1.75 -4.08 7.79
N THR A 146 -2.10 -3.32 8.82
CA THR A 146 -1.16 -2.59 9.67
C THR A 146 -0.24 -3.54 10.44
N LEU A 147 -0.81 -4.56 11.08
CA LEU A 147 -0.07 -5.59 11.82
C LEU A 147 0.83 -6.39 10.89
N GLY A 148 0.35 -6.75 9.68
CA GLY A 148 1.17 -7.39 8.66
C GLY A 148 2.38 -6.54 8.28
N THR A 149 2.17 -5.22 8.10
CA THR A 149 3.26 -4.27 7.82
C THR A 149 4.27 -4.22 8.96
N LEU A 150 3.80 -4.09 10.21
CA LEU A 150 4.65 -4.08 11.40
C LEU A 150 5.43 -5.39 11.58
N ALA A 151 4.79 -6.54 11.34
CA ALA A 151 5.43 -7.84 11.45
C ALA A 151 6.60 -8.01 10.48
N VAL A 152 6.43 -7.56 9.22
CA VAL A 152 7.53 -7.58 8.25
C VAL A 152 8.66 -6.66 8.71
N LEU A 153 8.35 -5.44 9.17
CA LEU A 153 9.34 -4.49 9.68
C LEU A 153 10.10 -5.05 10.90
N SER A 154 9.42 -5.71 11.82
CA SER A 154 10.03 -6.30 13.03
C SER A 154 10.84 -7.55 12.74
N SER A 155 10.43 -8.38 11.76
CA SER A 155 11.12 -9.63 11.44
C SER A 155 12.56 -9.43 10.95
N LEU A 156 12.88 -8.23 10.48
CA LEU A 156 14.18 -7.86 9.94
C LEU A 156 14.99 -6.94 10.88
N GLN A 157 14.40 -6.54 12.02
CA GLN A 157 15.08 -5.81 13.09
C GLN A 157 14.95 -6.55 14.43
N ALA A 158 16.02 -7.23 14.82
CA ALA A 158 16.18 -7.79 16.17
C ALA A 158 16.29 -6.71 17.29
N ASP A 159 16.16 -5.42 16.96
CA ASP A 159 16.27 -4.31 17.92
C ASP A 159 14.99 -3.46 17.94
N LEU A 160 13.93 -4.01 18.55
CA LEU A 160 12.73 -3.25 18.92
C LEU A 160 12.93 -2.42 20.21
N GLU A 161 14.11 -1.85 20.43
CA GLU A 161 14.34 -0.94 21.58
C GLU A 161 13.46 0.31 21.48
N TYR A 162 13.15 0.78 20.27
CA TYR A 162 12.30 1.97 20.06
C TYR A 162 10.81 1.75 20.38
N ILE A 163 10.28 0.53 20.27
CA ILE A 163 8.85 0.27 20.57
C ILE A 163 8.59 0.31 22.09
N LYS A 164 9.59 0.01 22.92
CA LYS A 164 9.45 0.08 24.38
C LYS A 164 9.29 1.51 24.90
N ASP A 165 9.86 2.48 24.19
CA ASP A 165 9.82 3.91 24.54
C ASP A 165 8.63 4.66 23.92
N LEU A 166 7.84 4.00 23.08
CA LEU A 166 6.53 4.52 22.69
C LEU A 166 5.63 4.46 23.92
N ASN A 167 5.24 5.63 24.44
CA ASN A 167 4.18 5.82 25.44
C ASN A 167 2.81 5.45 24.83
N LEU A 168 2.66 4.17 24.47
CA LEU A 168 1.38 3.59 24.08
C LEU A 168 0.53 3.48 25.34
N GLU A 169 -0.72 3.92 25.24
CA GLU A 169 -1.68 3.73 26.33
C GLU A 169 -1.82 2.23 26.61
N ASP A 170 -2.01 1.85 27.87
CA ASP A 170 -2.02 0.44 28.31
C ASP A 170 -3.00 -0.44 27.51
N VAL A 171 -4.03 0.18 26.90
CA VAL A 171 -5.02 -0.46 26.04
C VAL A 171 -4.38 -1.01 24.75
N GLU A 172 -3.51 -0.25 24.09
CA GLU A 172 -2.88 -0.63 22.82
C GLU A 172 -1.85 -1.74 23.04
N ARG A 173 -1.09 -1.65 24.14
CA ARG A 173 -0.13 -2.68 24.56
C ARG A 173 -0.83 -4.01 24.86
N ASN A 174 -1.99 -3.97 25.53
CA ASN A 174 -2.79 -5.16 25.81
C ASN A 174 -3.41 -5.77 24.54
N ARG A 175 -3.83 -4.95 23.57
CA ARG A 175 -4.33 -5.43 22.27
C ARG A 175 -3.25 -6.15 21.47
N LEU A 176 -2.03 -5.58 21.40
CA LEU A 176 -0.88 -6.20 20.74
C LEU A 176 -0.54 -7.57 21.37
N ASN A 177 -0.50 -7.64 22.72
CA ASN A 177 -0.23 -8.88 23.43
C ASN A 177 -1.30 -9.96 23.23
N ASN A 178 -2.58 -9.56 23.11
CA ASN A 178 -3.67 -10.51 22.85
C ASN A 178 -3.62 -11.06 21.42
N LEU A 179 -3.19 -10.24 20.44
CA LEU A 179 -3.05 -10.67 19.04
C LEU A 179 -1.87 -11.62 18.81
N ASP A 180 -0.79 -11.47 19.58
CA ASP A 180 0.34 -12.40 19.63
C ASP A 180 -0.06 -13.75 20.24
N GLN A 181 -0.82 -13.73 21.34
CA GLN A 181 -1.35 -14.95 21.98
C GLN A 181 -2.33 -15.74 21.11
N ASP A 182 -3.07 -15.08 20.23
CA ASP A 182 -4.06 -15.72 19.35
C ASP A 182 -3.45 -16.34 18.07
N ASN A 183 -2.13 -16.27 17.86
CA ASN A 183 -1.43 -16.84 16.70
C ASN A 183 -2.04 -16.41 15.34
N ARG A 184 -2.65 -15.21 15.30
CA ARG A 184 -3.28 -14.62 14.10
C ARG A 184 -2.30 -13.80 13.24
N ILE A 185 -1.04 -13.73 13.66
CA ILE A 185 0.06 -13.16 12.90
C ILE A 185 0.76 -14.31 12.17
N ILE A 186 0.11 -14.85 11.14
CA ILE A 186 0.75 -15.71 10.16
C ILE A 186 0.47 -15.07 8.80
N CYS A 187 1.56 -14.77 8.08
CA CYS A 187 1.57 -14.35 6.69
C CYS A 187 0.63 -15.20 5.81
#